data_AF-A0A352F654-F1
#
_entry.id   AF-A0A352F654-F1
#
_cell.length_a   1.000
_cell.length_b   1.000
_cell.length_c   1.000
_cell.angle_alpha   90.00
_cell.angle_beta   90.00
_cell.angle_gamma   90.00
#
_symmetry.space_group_name_H-M   'P 1'
#
loop_
_entity.id
_entity.type
_entity.pdbx_description
1 polymer ?
#
loop_
_entity_poly.entity_id
_entity_poly.type
_entity_poly.pdbx_seq_one_letter_code
_entity_poly.pdbx_strand_id
1 'polypeptide(L)'
;MVKRILIATLATSVTGFGVGFLIMGVLLAEPMKEMYEAAASCLLTEPAMVYIVIANIVIALLFVILFTRMNVNTFKAGLWNGAWITFLMIVWFDVWMFASFDFMQFKIMVLDVIGNTVIGTVAGGVAGWVLGKIK
;
A
#
# COMPACT_ATOMS: atom_id res chain seq x y z
N MET A 1 21.80 9.94 -7.55
CA MET A 1 20.91 8.80 -7.88
C MET A 1 20.59 7.90 -6.69
N VAL A 2 21.55 7.16 -6.11
CA VAL A 2 21.28 6.24 -4.97
C VAL A 2 20.69 6.97 -3.75
N LYS A 3 21.32 8.07 -3.31
CA LYS A 3 20.80 8.92 -2.22
C LYS A 3 19.36 9.38 -2.46
N ARG A 4 19.04 9.79 -3.69
CA ARG A 4 17.71 10.24 -4.10
C ARG A 4 16.67 9.13 -3.95
N ILE A 5 17.00 7.91 -4.38
CA ILE A 5 16.14 6.73 -4.23
C ILE A 5 15.93 6.40 -2.75
N LEU A 6 17.01 6.31 -1.95
CA LEU A 6 16.91 5.94 -0.53
C LEU A 6 16.05 6.92 0.27
N ILE A 7 16.23 8.22 0.07
CA ILE A 7 15.44 9.24 0.79
C ILE A 7 13.98 9.21 0.35
N ALA A 8 13.71 9.06 -0.96
CA ALA A 8 12.36 8.93 -1.46
C ALA A 8 11.67 7.67 -0.91
N THR A 9 12.38 6.53 -0.85
CA THR A 9 11.85 5.27 -0.29
C THR A 9 11.51 5.44 1.18
N LEU A 10 12.38 6.05 1.98
CA LEU A 10 12.13 6.27 3.40
C LEU A 10 10.89 7.15 3.63
N ALA A 11 10.80 8.30 2.95
CA ALA A 11 9.66 9.21 3.08
C ALA A 11 8.35 8.56 2.64
N THR A 12 8.39 7.80 1.54
CA THR A 12 7.25 7.05 1.00
C THR A 12 6.81 5.94 1.95
N SER A 13 7.76 5.22 2.55
CA SER A 13 7.49 4.13 3.50
C SER A 13 6.86 4.64 4.79
N VAL A 14 7.39 5.73 5.37
CA VAL A 14 6.82 6.35 6.58
C VAL A 14 5.39 6.84 6.30
N THR A 15 5.17 7.45 5.14
CA THR A 15 3.84 7.90 4.72
C THR A 15 2.89 6.73 4.53
N GLY A 16 3.31 5.70 3.78
CA GLY A 16 2.51 4.51 3.52
C GLY A 16 2.13 3.78 4.79
N PHE A 17 3.07 3.64 5.73
CA PHE A 17 2.81 3.03 7.04
C PHE A 17 1.79 3.84 7.85
N GLY A 18 1.97 5.16 7.95
CA GLY A 18 1.08 6.03 8.71
C GLY A 18 -0.33 6.08 8.14
N VAL A 19 -0.47 6.22 6.82
CA VAL A 19 -1.77 6.21 6.13
C VAL A 19 -2.38 4.81 6.19
N GLY A 20 -1.58 3.77 6.05
CA GLY A 20 -2.01 2.37 6.17
C GLY A 20 -2.58 2.06 7.54
N PHE A 21 -1.95 2.53 8.62
CA PHE A 21 -2.49 2.42 9.97
C PHE A 21 -3.85 3.10 10.10
N LEU A 22 -4.00 4.34 9.62
CA LEU A 22 -5.27 5.06 9.70
C LEU A 22 -6.38 4.38 8.88
N ILE A 23 -6.07 3.90 7.69
CA ILE A 23 -7.06 3.30 6.79
C ILE A 23 -7.40 1.88 7.25
N MET A 24 -6.41 0.99 7.35
CA MET A 24 -6.66 -0.42 7.66
C MET A 24 -6.90 -0.64 9.16
N GLY A 25 -6.08 -0.01 10.00
CA GLY A 25 -6.09 -0.22 11.45
C GLY A 25 -7.16 0.57 12.21
N VAL A 26 -7.71 1.63 11.63
CA VAL A 26 -8.74 2.45 12.27
C VAL A 26 -10.05 2.45 11.48
N LEU A 27 -10.03 2.90 10.22
CA LEU A 27 -11.26 3.08 9.44
C LEU A 27 -11.89 1.76 9.00
N LEU A 28 -11.08 0.79 8.60
CA LEU A 28 -11.55 -0.51 8.08
C LEU A 28 -11.51 -1.64 9.12
N ALA A 29 -11.01 -1.38 10.33
CA ALA A 29 -10.90 -2.40 11.38
C ALA A 29 -12.26 -3.06 11.72
N GLU A 30 -13.30 -2.26 11.98
CA GLU A 30 -14.64 -2.79 12.28
C GLU A 30 -15.33 -3.40 11.05
N PRO A 31 -15.35 -2.74 9.86
CA PRO A 31 -15.93 -3.34 8.66
C PRO A 31 -15.32 -4.67 8.21
N MET A 32 -14.05 -4.93 8.54
CA MET A 32 -13.32 -6.15 8.18
C MET A 32 -13.32 -7.20 9.30
N LYS A 33 -13.90 -6.93 10.46
CA LYS A 33 -13.88 -7.82 11.62
C LYS A 33 -14.41 -9.23 11.32
N GLU A 34 -15.53 -9.33 10.62
CA GLU A 34 -16.13 -10.61 10.22
C GLU A 34 -15.16 -11.48 9.39
N MET A 35 -14.38 -10.85 8.50
CA MET A 35 -13.34 -11.56 7.74
C MET A 35 -12.25 -12.10 8.66
N TYR A 36 -11.76 -11.26 9.58
CA TYR A 36 -10.70 -11.66 10.50
C TYR A 36 -11.15 -12.82 11.41
N GLU A 37 -12.41 -12.82 11.84
CA GLU A 37 -13.01 -13.93 12.59
C GLU A 37 -13.11 -15.20 11.73
N ALA A 38 -13.55 -15.09 10.48
CA ALA A 38 -13.62 -16.22 9.55
C ALA A 38 -12.23 -16.79 9.19
N ALA A 39 -11.20 -15.93 9.13
CA ALA A 39 -9.83 -16.31 8.83
C ALA A 39 -8.98 -16.60 10.09
N ALA A 40 -9.58 -16.64 11.29
CA ALA A 40 -8.86 -16.71 12.55
C ALA A 40 -7.91 -17.93 12.66
N SER A 41 -8.24 -19.04 11.99
CA SER A 41 -7.41 -20.25 12.00
C SER A 41 -6.06 -20.09 11.29
N CYS A 42 -5.90 -19.09 10.42
CA CYS A 42 -4.65 -18.84 9.67
C CYS A 42 -4.00 -17.49 9.98
N LEU A 43 -4.58 -16.70 10.89
CA LEU A 43 -4.03 -15.42 11.33
C LEU A 43 -3.18 -15.61 12.59
N LEU A 44 -2.09 -14.85 12.68
CA LEU A 44 -1.33 -14.73 13.92
C LEU A 44 -2.13 -13.88 14.92
N THR A 45 -2.21 -14.33 16.17
CA THR A 45 -2.85 -13.57 17.26
C THR A 45 -2.23 -12.19 17.42
N GLU A 46 -0.91 -12.09 17.27
CA GLU A 46 -0.17 -10.83 17.25
C GLU A 46 0.61 -10.70 15.94
N PRO A 47 0.33 -9.69 15.11
CA PRO A 47 1.08 -9.45 13.90
C PRO A 47 2.54 -9.12 14.20
N ALA A 48 3.46 -9.81 13.53
CA ALA A 48 4.88 -9.52 13.63
C ALA A 48 5.22 -8.21 12.90
N MET A 49 5.27 -7.11 13.66
CA MET A 49 5.45 -5.74 13.16
C MET A 49 6.68 -5.55 12.26
N VAL A 50 7.76 -6.31 12.50
CA VAL A 50 8.98 -6.24 11.67
C VAL A 50 8.69 -6.57 10.20
N TYR A 51 7.84 -7.57 9.92
CA TYR A 51 7.50 -7.93 8.54
C TYR A 51 6.60 -6.89 7.90
N ILE A 52 5.72 -6.23 8.67
CA ILE A 52 4.89 -5.13 8.19
C ILE A 52 5.77 -3.93 7.80
N VAL A 53 6.77 -3.60 8.62
CA VAL A 53 7.74 -2.54 8.31
C VAL A 53 8.52 -2.87 7.05
N ILE A 54 9.04 -4.11 6.93
CA ILE A 54 9.76 -4.55 5.73
C ILE A 54 8.87 -4.46 4.48
N ALA A 55 7.62 -4.94 4.56
CA ALA A 55 6.68 -4.88 3.45
C ALA A 55 6.44 -3.43 2.98
N ASN A 56 6.26 -2.50 3.92
CA ASN A 56 6.10 -1.07 3.62
C ASN A 56 7.35 -0.45 2.97
N ILE A 57 8.55 -0.86 3.38
CA ILE A 57 9.79 -0.40 2.74
C ILE A 57 9.90 -0.96 1.31
N VAL A 58 9.58 -2.24 1.11
CA VAL A 58 9.67 -2.90 -0.20
C VAL A 58 8.70 -2.28 -1.20
N ILE A 59 7.44 -2.05 -0.82
CA ILE A 59 6.46 -1.42 -1.72
C ILE A 59 6.83 0.04 -2.03
N ALA A 60 7.33 0.78 -1.03
CA ALA A 60 7.82 2.14 -1.23
C ALA A 60 9.02 2.17 -2.19
N LEU A 61 9.95 1.22 -2.08
CA LEU A 61 11.07 1.09 -3.00
C LEU A 61 10.60 0.78 -4.43
N LEU A 62 9.60 -0.09 -4.58
CA LEU A 62 9.00 -0.38 -5.88
C LEU A 62 8.44 0.88 -6.53
N PHE A 63 7.66 1.68 -5.79
CA PHE A 63 7.13 2.95 -6.27
C PHE A 63 8.24 3.88 -6.76
N VAL A 64 9.26 4.07 -5.93
CA VAL A 64 10.37 4.98 -6.24
C VAL A 64 11.16 4.52 -7.48
N ILE A 65 11.39 3.21 -7.64
CA ILE A 65 12.04 2.66 -8.83
C ILE A 65 11.19 2.91 -10.08
N LEU A 66 9.89 2.61 -10.02
CA LEU A 66 8.96 2.82 -11.14
C LEU A 66 8.88 4.30 -11.51
N PHE A 67 8.71 5.19 -10.52
CA PHE A 67 8.58 6.63 -10.74
C PHE A 67 9.85 7.24 -11.30
N THR A 68 11.01 6.75 -10.87
CA THR A 68 12.30 7.16 -11.45
C THR A 68 12.37 6.80 -12.94
N ARG A 69 11.91 5.60 -13.33
CA ARG A 69 11.89 5.15 -14.74
C ARG A 69 10.83 5.86 -15.57
N MET A 70 9.70 6.20 -14.97
CA MET A 70 8.58 6.90 -15.61
C MET A 70 8.74 8.42 -15.62
N ASN A 71 9.84 8.96 -15.08
CA ASN A 71 10.07 10.41 -14.90
C ASN A 71 8.96 11.11 -14.08
N VAL A 72 8.37 10.40 -13.12
CA VAL A 72 7.40 10.97 -12.18
C VAL A 72 8.15 11.75 -11.10
N ASN A 73 7.98 13.08 -11.12
CA ASN A 73 8.76 14.01 -10.29
C ASN A 73 7.90 15.16 -9.69
N THR A 74 6.58 14.99 -9.65
CA THR A 74 5.65 15.92 -9.00
C THR A 74 4.69 15.18 -8.08
N PHE A 75 4.17 15.89 -7.07
CA PHE A 75 3.17 15.33 -6.15
C PHE A 75 1.94 14.81 -6.91
N LYS A 76 1.38 15.63 -7.82
CA LYS A 76 0.18 15.27 -8.60
C LYS A 76 0.42 14.03 -9.48
N ALA A 77 1.55 13.96 -10.17
CA ALA A 77 1.88 12.77 -10.96
C ALA A 77 2.09 11.54 -10.06
N GLY A 78 2.69 11.73 -8.88
CA GLY A 78 2.85 10.69 -7.87
C GLY A 78 1.52 10.13 -7.37
N LEU A 79 0.53 10.99 -7.09
CA LEU A 79 -0.82 10.58 -6.68
C LEU A 79 -1.44 9.64 -7.72
N TRP A 80 -1.48 10.05 -8.98
CA TRP A 80 -2.12 9.28 -10.05
C TRP A 80 -1.42 7.95 -10.32
N ASN A 81 -0.09 7.95 -10.37
CA ASN A 81 0.65 6.72 -10.62
C ASN A 81 0.58 5.77 -9.41
N GLY A 82 0.62 6.31 -8.17
CA GLY A 82 0.44 5.52 -6.95
C GLY A 82 -0.95 4.88 -6.89
N ALA A 83 -1.99 5.65 -7.22
CA ALA A 83 -3.37 5.15 -7.30
C ALA A 83 -3.48 3.97 -8.27
N TRP A 84 -3.04 4.13 -9.51
CA TRP A 84 -3.16 3.08 -10.52
C TRP A 84 -2.33 1.83 -10.21
N ILE A 85 -1.09 2.01 -9.74
CA ILE A 85 -0.23 0.88 -9.39
C ILE A 85 -0.89 0.06 -8.27
N THR A 86 -1.33 0.71 -7.20
CA THR A 86 -1.92 -0.02 -6.07
C THR A 86 -3.28 -0.58 -6.40
N PHE A 87 -4.14 0.17 -7.09
CA PHE A 87 -5.45 -0.33 -7.51
C PHE A 87 -5.31 -1.64 -8.30
N LEU A 88 -4.46 -1.66 -9.34
CA LEU A 88 -4.27 -2.85 -10.17
C LEU A 88 -3.62 -4.00 -9.39
N MET A 89 -2.62 -3.70 -8.56
CA MET A 89 -1.93 -4.70 -7.74
C MET A 89 -2.87 -5.39 -6.75
N ILE A 90 -3.75 -4.63 -6.10
CA ILE A 90 -4.66 -5.15 -5.07
C ILE A 90 -5.83 -5.87 -5.69
N VAL A 91 -6.41 -5.35 -6.78
CA VAL A 91 -7.43 -6.09 -7.54
C VAL A 91 -6.88 -7.44 -8.01
N TRP A 92 -5.64 -7.46 -8.51
CA TRP A 92 -4.99 -8.73 -8.88
C TRP A 92 -4.83 -9.67 -7.70
N PHE A 93 -4.40 -9.18 -6.54
CA PHE A 93 -4.22 -9.97 -5.33
C PHE A 93 -5.54 -10.54 -4.79
N ASP A 94 -6.57 -9.71 -4.70
CA ASP A 94 -7.88 -10.12 -4.18
C ASP A 94 -8.57 -11.14 -5.08
N VAL A 95 -8.43 -11.02 -6.41
CA VAL A 95 -8.94 -12.01 -7.36
C VAL A 95 -8.27 -13.38 -7.13
N TRP A 96 -6.96 -13.39 -6.82
CA TRP A 96 -6.27 -14.62 -6.42
C TRP A 96 -6.78 -15.17 -5.08
N MET A 97 -7.10 -14.29 -4.14
CA MET A 97 -7.69 -14.72 -2.86
C MET A 97 -9.06 -15.36 -3.06
N PHE A 98 -9.94 -14.82 -3.92
CA PHE A 98 -11.21 -15.47 -4.27
C PHE A 98 -11.04 -16.86 -4.88
N ALA A 99 -9.96 -17.08 -5.63
CA ALA A 99 -9.66 -18.38 -6.20
C ALA A 99 -9.12 -19.38 -5.17
N SER A 100 -8.60 -18.90 -4.03
CA SER A 100 -7.82 -19.70 -3.08
C SER A 100 -8.51 -19.90 -1.73
N PHE A 101 -9.44 -19.04 -1.34
CA PHE A 101 -10.04 -19.00 -0.01
C PHE A 101 -11.56 -18.86 -0.07
N ASP A 102 -12.24 -19.59 0.81
CA ASP A 102 -13.70 -19.63 0.93
C ASP A 102 -14.28 -18.49 1.78
N PHE A 103 -13.47 -17.89 2.67
CA PHE A 103 -13.89 -16.76 3.51
C PHE A 103 -13.95 -15.41 2.77
N MET A 104 -13.57 -15.35 1.49
CA MET A 104 -13.57 -14.11 0.72
C MET A 104 -14.99 -13.66 0.38
N GLN A 105 -15.32 -12.41 0.71
CA GLN A 105 -16.59 -11.77 0.35
C GLN A 105 -16.37 -10.56 -0.55
N PHE A 106 -17.29 -10.32 -1.50
CA PHE A 106 -17.17 -9.20 -2.45
C PHE A 106 -17.09 -7.83 -1.76
N LYS A 107 -17.87 -7.64 -0.68
CA LYS A 107 -17.84 -6.42 0.13
C LYS A 107 -16.44 -6.11 0.66
N ILE A 108 -15.74 -7.14 1.15
CA ILE A 108 -14.40 -7.00 1.74
C ILE A 108 -13.39 -6.60 0.66
N MET A 109 -13.40 -7.27 -0.49
CA MET A 109 -12.54 -6.91 -1.62
C MET A 109 -12.71 -5.44 -2.00
N VAL A 110 -13.96 -4.95 -2.09
CA VAL A 110 -14.19 -3.54 -2.44
C VAL A 110 -13.58 -2.60 -1.40
N LEU A 111 -13.71 -2.91 -0.11
CA LEU A 111 -13.12 -2.12 0.96
C LEU A 111 -11.59 -2.18 0.95
N ASP A 112 -10.99 -3.35 0.72
CA ASP A 112 -9.55 -3.53 0.63
C ASP A 112 -8.96 -2.77 -0.57
N VAL A 113 -9.55 -2.94 -1.76
CA VAL A 113 -9.16 -2.21 -2.97
C VAL A 113 -9.22 -0.71 -2.75
N ILE A 114 -10.32 -0.18 -2.20
CA ILE A 114 -10.45 1.26 -1.94
C ILE A 114 -9.41 1.71 -0.92
N GLY A 115 -9.30 1.00 0.20
CA GLY A 115 -8.38 1.33 1.30
C GLY A 115 -6.94 1.38 0.82
N ASN A 116 -6.46 0.30 0.21
CA ASN A 116 -5.12 0.23 -0.33
C ASN A 116 -4.89 1.23 -1.46
N THR A 117 -5.87 1.47 -2.34
CA THR A 117 -5.73 2.50 -3.38
C THR A 117 -5.51 3.89 -2.77
N VAL A 118 -6.21 4.25 -1.69
CA VAL A 118 -5.98 5.52 -0.97
C VAL A 118 -4.57 5.56 -0.37
N ILE A 119 -4.13 4.48 0.27
CA ILE A 119 -2.78 4.38 0.84
C ILE A 119 -1.72 4.58 -0.26
N GLY A 120 -1.83 3.84 -1.36
CA GLY A 120 -0.94 3.93 -2.52
C GLY A 120 -0.96 5.31 -3.18
N THR A 121 -2.13 5.92 -3.28
CA THR A 121 -2.29 7.29 -3.80
C THR A 121 -1.46 8.27 -2.98
N VAL A 122 -1.64 8.31 -1.66
CA VAL A 122 -0.95 9.28 -0.79
C VAL A 122 0.56 9.00 -0.72
N ALA A 123 0.95 7.73 -0.58
CA ALA A 123 2.34 7.31 -0.59
C ALA A 123 3.03 7.67 -1.92
N GLY A 124 2.37 7.41 -3.05
CA GLY A 124 2.83 7.79 -4.38
C GLY A 124 2.98 9.31 -4.53
N GLY A 125 2.03 10.09 -4.01
CA GLY A 125 2.14 11.54 -3.96
C GLY A 125 3.46 12.00 -3.32
N VAL A 126 3.78 11.47 -2.14
CA VAL A 126 5.04 11.77 -1.43
C VAL A 126 6.26 11.29 -2.22
N ALA A 127 6.22 10.09 -2.81
CA ALA A 127 7.32 9.58 -3.64
C ALA A 127 7.64 10.52 -4.80
N GLY A 128 6.63 10.91 -5.58
CA GLY A 128 6.79 11.83 -6.70
C GLY A 128 7.28 13.22 -6.27
N TRP A 129 6.80 13.73 -5.14
CA TRP A 129 7.24 15.01 -4.58
C TRP A 129 8.72 14.99 -4.16
N VAL A 130 9.15 13.98 -3.40
CA VAL A 130 10.53 13.86 -2.92
C VAL A 130 11.49 13.64 -4.09
N LEU A 131 11.12 12.80 -5.07
CA LEU A 131 11.88 12.61 -6.29
C LEU A 131 12.05 13.91 -7.10
N GLY A 132 11.09 14.83 -7.06
CA GLY A 132 11.19 16.14 -7.70
C GLY A 132 12.08 17.15 -6.98
N LYS A 133 12.25 16.99 -5.66
CA LYS A 133 13.02 17.92 -4.81
C LYS A 133 14.51 17.57 -4.74
N ILE A 134 14.85 16.29 -4.81
CA ILE A 134 16.23 15.81 -4.70
C ILE A 134 16.75 15.49 -6.10
N LYS A 135 17.86 16.15 -6.50
CA LYS A 135 18.58 15.88 -7.75
C LYS A 135 19.60 14.76 -7.56
#